data_AF-A0A0F8WI86-F1
#
_entry.id   AF-A0A0F8WI86-F1
#
_cell.length_a   1.000
_cell.length_b   1.000
_cell.length_c   1.000
_cell.angle_alpha   90.00
_cell.angle_beta   90.00
_cell.angle_gamma   90.00
#
_symmetry.space_group_name_H-M   'P 1'
#
loop_
_entity.id
_entity.type
_entity.pdbx_description
1 polymer ?
#
loop_
_entity_poly.entity_id
_entity_poly.type
_entity_poly.pdbx_seq_one_letter_code
_entity_poly.pdbx_strand_id
1 'polypeptide(L)'
;MINMGMKSYSSRLTASINGKGVLDIDTVKGCALGTSAHQNGGCYGLCYANKIATRYGYRFNESVSREVTKGDRVHIENTVKRYNGSWFRIGTMGDPCHNWELTLEVCEWLRKIKTPVIVTKHWNPLSDLHLQRLARYGAVVNTSISALDTLPERIYRLNQFKRIKKANIKSVLRVVSAKFGQTSWGQRLSSIQDRLLKNEPIIDNPLRIAASDKRVESGDILIENRKIKGLDGDISVAKHNAYVGPCNICPDQCGVDFKKIRIGGYKMAKKVQTDISPGEYGYKAAHQIDMFTDTIEFEYVKSVIGSGYEEAVAKLAIEDKVAYRAARK
;
A
#
# COMPACT_ATOMS: atom_id res chain seq x y z
N MET A 1 29.63 6.24 -16.94
CA MET A 1 28.23 5.78 -17.06
C MET A 1 27.55 6.65 -18.09
N ILE A 2 27.08 6.06 -19.20
CA ILE A 2 26.32 6.78 -20.22
C ILE A 2 25.06 7.30 -19.54
N ASN A 3 24.87 8.63 -19.54
CA ASN A 3 23.67 9.28 -19.05
C ASN A 3 22.52 8.95 -20.02
N MET A 4 21.97 7.73 -19.92
CA MET A 4 20.74 7.39 -20.62
C MET A 4 19.66 8.28 -20.03
N GLY A 5 19.28 9.32 -20.77
CA GLY A 5 18.31 10.31 -20.31
C GLY A 5 17.07 9.63 -19.74
N MET A 6 16.66 10.06 -18.55
CA MET A 6 15.47 9.51 -17.91
C MET A 6 14.26 9.63 -18.85
N LYS A 7 13.47 8.56 -18.94
CA LYS A 7 12.29 8.44 -19.80
C LYS A 7 11.07 9.08 -19.15
N SER A 8 10.20 9.70 -19.94
CA SER A 8 8.87 10.09 -19.46
C SER A 8 7.95 8.86 -19.41
N TYR A 9 6.90 8.92 -18.59
CA TYR A 9 5.87 7.89 -18.58
C TYR A 9 5.05 7.90 -19.87
N SER A 10 4.55 6.73 -20.27
CA SER A 10 3.57 6.66 -21.36
C SER A 10 2.22 7.23 -20.90
N SER A 11 1.61 8.05 -21.77
CA SER A 11 0.25 8.58 -21.64
C SER A 11 -0.85 7.54 -21.91
N ARG A 12 -0.52 6.28 -22.22
CA ARG A 12 -1.51 5.21 -22.40
C ARG A 12 -1.91 4.62 -21.04
N LEU A 13 -3.20 4.61 -20.72
CA LEU A 13 -3.74 3.97 -19.51
C LEU A 13 -3.55 2.45 -19.57
N THR A 14 -3.22 1.84 -18.43
CA THR A 14 -3.06 0.39 -18.31
C THR A 14 -3.68 -0.09 -17.01
N ALA A 15 -4.18 -1.31 -17.01
CA ALA A 15 -4.58 -2.02 -15.80
C ALA A 15 -3.59 -3.17 -15.55
N SER A 16 -3.01 -3.26 -14.36
CA SER A 16 -2.03 -4.30 -14.03
C SER A 16 -2.07 -4.68 -12.57
N ILE A 17 -1.89 -5.97 -12.27
CA ILE A 17 -1.76 -6.44 -10.88
C ILE A 17 -0.29 -6.30 -10.46
N ASN A 18 -0.03 -5.54 -9.40
CA ASN A 18 1.33 -5.34 -8.90
C ASN A 18 1.81 -6.49 -8.00
N GLY A 19 3.08 -6.42 -7.56
CA GLY A 19 3.69 -7.44 -6.69
C GLY A 19 3.03 -7.60 -5.31
N LYS A 20 2.12 -6.69 -4.90
CA LYS A 20 1.29 -6.82 -3.69
C LYS A 20 -0.08 -7.42 -3.95
N GLY A 21 -0.35 -7.85 -5.19
CA GLY A 21 -1.64 -8.38 -5.61
C GLY A 21 -2.73 -7.31 -5.74
N VAL A 22 -2.38 -6.03 -5.93
CA VAL A 22 -3.36 -4.95 -6.16
C VAL A 22 -3.53 -4.73 -7.65
N LEU A 23 -4.77 -4.66 -8.12
CA LEU A 23 -5.09 -4.13 -9.44
C LEU A 23 -4.92 -2.61 -9.47
N ASP A 24 -3.82 -2.15 -10.06
CA ASP A 24 -3.53 -0.73 -10.25
C ASP A 24 -4.03 -0.25 -11.62
N ILE A 25 -4.71 0.89 -11.61
CA ILE A 25 -5.18 1.63 -12.78
C ILE A 25 -4.82 3.10 -12.58
N ASP A 26 -3.52 3.39 -12.57
CA ASP A 26 -3.01 4.74 -12.34
C ASP A 26 -3.32 5.65 -13.54
N THR A 27 -4.26 6.58 -13.33
CA THR A 27 -4.67 7.63 -14.28
C THR A 27 -3.66 8.76 -14.39
N VAL A 28 -2.79 8.90 -13.37
CA VAL A 28 -1.61 9.75 -13.40
C VAL A 28 -0.42 8.93 -12.92
N LYS A 29 0.70 9.03 -13.65
CA LYS A 29 2.01 8.57 -13.16
C LYS A 29 2.95 9.75 -12.95
N GLY A 30 3.75 9.66 -11.90
CA GLY A 30 4.57 10.77 -11.41
C GLY A 30 3.80 11.74 -10.51
N CYS A 31 4.54 12.62 -9.83
CA CYS A 31 3.99 13.58 -8.87
C CYS A 31 4.87 14.84 -8.79
N ALA A 32 4.62 15.78 -9.70
CA ALA A 32 5.40 17.00 -9.86
C ALA A 32 5.28 17.92 -8.63
N LEU A 33 4.08 18.04 -8.07
CA LEU A 33 3.80 18.88 -6.90
C LEU A 33 4.45 18.29 -5.66
N GLY A 34 4.38 16.96 -5.48
CA GLY A 34 5.03 16.28 -4.36
C GLY A 34 6.55 16.32 -4.42
N THR A 35 7.15 16.26 -5.61
CA THR A 35 8.61 16.44 -5.77
C THR A 35 9.04 17.89 -5.64
N SER A 36 8.21 18.84 -6.06
CA SER A 36 8.48 20.27 -5.88
C SER A 36 8.43 20.67 -4.40
N ALA A 37 7.41 20.19 -3.67
CA ALA A 37 7.27 20.40 -2.23
C ALA A 37 8.39 19.73 -1.41
N HIS A 38 9.03 18.68 -1.94
CA HIS A 38 10.07 17.92 -1.26
C HIS A 38 11.20 17.57 -2.23
N GLN A 39 12.23 18.42 -2.26
CA GLN A 39 13.33 18.39 -3.23
C GLN A 39 14.11 17.06 -3.29
N ASN A 40 14.03 16.21 -2.26
CA ASN A 40 14.83 14.98 -2.14
C ASN A 40 14.08 13.70 -2.51
N GLY A 41 13.30 13.71 -3.59
CA GLY A 41 12.68 12.49 -4.12
C GLY A 41 11.26 12.22 -3.63
N GLY A 42 10.45 13.28 -3.48
CA GLY A 42 9.04 13.21 -3.13
C GLY A 42 8.80 13.17 -1.62
N CYS A 43 7.61 12.71 -1.19
CA CYS A 43 7.17 12.73 0.21
C CYS A 43 8.26 12.26 1.19
N TYR A 44 8.71 13.18 2.05
CA TYR A 44 9.71 12.96 3.11
C TYR A 44 11.10 12.48 2.64
N GLY A 45 11.39 12.60 1.35
CA GLY A 45 12.54 11.97 0.69
C GLY A 45 12.49 10.45 0.61
N LEU A 46 11.31 9.86 0.87
CA LEU A 46 11.10 8.42 1.02
C LEU A 46 10.00 7.89 0.10
N CYS A 47 9.56 8.65 -0.90
CA CYS A 47 8.50 8.24 -1.80
C CYS A 47 8.88 6.94 -2.53
N TYR A 48 8.15 5.87 -2.23
CA TYR A 48 8.35 4.55 -2.84
C TYR A 48 8.22 4.60 -4.37
N ALA A 49 7.22 5.32 -4.89
CA ALA A 49 7.00 5.46 -6.32
C ALA A 49 8.16 6.20 -7.02
N ASN A 50 8.71 7.24 -6.38
CA ASN A 50 9.91 7.92 -6.88
C ASN A 50 11.11 6.98 -6.92
N LYS A 51 11.37 6.22 -5.85
CA LYS A 51 12.48 5.25 -5.79
C LYS A 51 12.38 4.19 -6.91
N ILE A 52 11.19 3.68 -7.18
CA ILE A 52 10.94 2.77 -8.30
C ILE A 52 11.20 3.47 -9.63
N ALA A 53 10.67 4.67 -9.82
CA ALA A 53 10.83 5.43 -11.05
C ALA A 53 12.31 5.63 -11.37
N THR A 54 13.11 6.10 -10.40
CA THR A 54 14.56 6.26 -10.52
C THR A 54 15.23 4.94 -10.90
N ARG A 55 14.89 3.83 -10.22
CA ARG A 55 15.45 2.50 -10.51
C ARG A 55 15.21 2.06 -11.95
N TYR A 56 14.05 2.36 -12.51
CA TYR A 56 13.69 2.00 -13.89
C TYR A 56 13.94 3.12 -14.90
N GLY A 57 14.60 4.21 -14.50
CA GLY A 57 14.97 5.31 -15.38
C GLY A 57 13.78 6.18 -15.85
N TYR A 58 12.77 6.39 -15.01
CA TYR A 58 11.61 7.25 -15.29
C TYR A 58 11.62 8.56 -14.52
N ARG A 59 11.20 9.65 -15.18
CA ARG A 59 11.02 10.98 -14.60
C ARG A 59 9.77 11.03 -13.72
N PHE A 60 9.95 10.95 -12.40
CA PHE A 60 8.84 11.03 -11.43
C PHE A 60 8.40 12.46 -11.11
N ASN A 61 9.27 13.44 -11.35
CA ASN A 61 8.98 14.86 -11.19
C ASN A 61 8.07 15.43 -12.29
N GLU A 62 7.76 14.65 -13.32
CA GLU A 62 6.76 14.96 -14.34
C GLU A 62 5.47 14.20 -14.00
N SER A 63 4.31 14.87 -14.08
CA SER A 63 3.00 14.21 -13.90
C SER A 63 2.37 13.97 -15.26
N VAL A 64 2.19 12.70 -15.62
CA VAL A 64 1.65 12.30 -16.92
C VAL A 64 0.26 11.73 -16.73
N SER A 65 -0.74 12.42 -17.29
CA SER A 65 -2.11 11.90 -17.43
C SER A 65 -2.13 10.72 -18.40
N ARG A 66 -2.88 9.67 -18.06
CA ARG A 66 -2.91 8.41 -18.80
C ARG A 66 -4.31 8.11 -19.32
N GLU A 67 -4.51 8.26 -20.60
CA GLU A 67 -5.79 8.15 -21.29
C GLU A 67 -5.99 6.76 -21.89
N VAL A 68 -7.26 6.35 -21.98
CA VAL A 68 -7.63 5.09 -22.62
C VAL A 68 -7.69 5.27 -24.14
N THR A 69 -7.00 4.41 -24.90
CA THR A 69 -7.18 4.37 -26.35
C THR A 69 -8.39 3.49 -26.70
N LYS A 70 -8.99 3.67 -27.89
CA LYS A 70 -10.15 2.86 -28.34
C LYS A 70 -9.89 1.35 -28.27
N GLY A 71 -8.67 0.90 -28.58
CA GLY A 71 -8.29 -0.51 -28.51
C GLY A 71 -8.05 -1.05 -27.09
N ASP A 72 -7.70 -0.18 -26.14
CA ASP A 72 -7.37 -0.58 -24.76
C ASP A 72 -8.59 -0.84 -23.89
N ARG A 73 -9.72 -0.22 -24.24
CA ARG A 73 -10.92 -0.19 -23.41
C ARG A 73 -11.36 -1.60 -23.00
N VAL A 74 -11.52 -2.48 -23.99
CA VAL A 74 -11.94 -3.88 -23.79
C VAL A 74 -10.89 -4.65 -22.99
N HIS A 75 -9.60 -4.44 -23.27
CA HIS A 75 -8.52 -5.12 -22.56
C HIS A 75 -8.48 -4.74 -21.07
N ILE A 76 -8.65 -3.45 -20.76
CA ILE A 76 -8.74 -2.94 -19.39
C ILE A 76 -9.93 -3.56 -18.68
N GLU A 77 -11.13 -3.51 -19.26
CA GLU A 77 -12.33 -4.12 -18.66
C GLU A 77 -12.14 -5.61 -18.38
N ASN A 78 -11.58 -6.36 -19.33
CA ASN A 78 -11.32 -7.79 -19.16
C ASN A 78 -10.30 -8.05 -18.03
N THR A 79 -9.29 -7.19 -17.88
CA THR A 79 -8.34 -7.28 -16.77
C THR A 79 -9.01 -6.95 -15.44
N VAL A 80 -9.89 -5.94 -15.39
CA VAL A 80 -10.66 -5.58 -14.18
C VAL A 80 -11.63 -6.71 -13.79
N LYS A 81 -12.32 -7.32 -14.76
CA LYS A 81 -13.26 -8.44 -14.52
C LYS A 81 -12.55 -9.67 -13.98
N ARG A 82 -11.38 -10.03 -14.54
CA ARG A 82 -10.59 -11.21 -14.14
C ARG A 82 -9.91 -11.05 -12.77
N TYR A 83 -9.77 -9.84 -12.27
CA TYR A 83 -9.19 -9.62 -10.95
C TYR A 83 -10.15 -10.10 -9.84
N ASN A 84 -9.66 -10.98 -8.95
CA ASN A 84 -10.49 -11.59 -7.90
C ASN A 84 -10.97 -10.61 -6.84
N GLY A 85 -10.22 -9.54 -6.56
CA GLY A 85 -10.64 -8.53 -5.57
C GLY A 85 -11.86 -7.72 -6.02
N SER A 86 -12.61 -7.14 -5.08
CA SER A 86 -13.83 -6.37 -5.37
C SER A 86 -13.58 -4.90 -5.76
N TRP A 87 -12.33 -4.47 -5.79
CA TRP A 87 -11.92 -3.08 -5.97
C TRP A 87 -10.67 -2.95 -6.83
N PHE A 88 -10.40 -1.75 -7.35
CA PHE A 88 -9.15 -1.40 -8.03
C PHE A 88 -8.58 -0.11 -7.44
N ARG A 89 -7.27 0.11 -7.58
CA ARG A 89 -6.58 1.27 -7.00
C ARG A 89 -6.14 2.26 -8.07
N ILE A 90 -6.26 3.54 -7.74
CA ILE A 90 -5.62 4.66 -8.41
C ILE A 90 -4.72 5.38 -7.40
N GLY A 91 -3.49 5.70 -7.78
CA GLY A 91 -2.53 6.45 -6.95
C GLY A 91 -1.42 5.59 -6.35
N THR A 92 -0.96 4.58 -7.08
CA THR A 92 0.18 3.75 -6.68
C THR A 92 1.51 4.34 -7.17
N MET A 93 1.59 4.75 -8.45
CA MET A 93 2.79 5.30 -9.10
C MET A 93 2.69 6.80 -9.44
N GLY A 94 1.81 7.52 -8.76
CA GLY A 94 1.59 8.95 -8.95
C GLY A 94 0.50 9.47 -8.00
N ASP A 95 0.15 10.74 -8.12
CA ASP A 95 -0.99 11.31 -7.40
C ASP A 95 -2.13 11.65 -8.37
N PRO A 96 -3.32 11.01 -8.24
CA PRO A 96 -4.44 11.27 -9.15
C PRO A 96 -4.95 12.72 -9.09
N CYS A 97 -4.63 13.48 -8.04
CA CYS A 97 -5.06 14.88 -7.95
C CYS A 97 -4.46 15.79 -9.03
N HIS A 98 -3.41 15.34 -9.73
CA HIS A 98 -2.87 16.07 -10.88
C HIS A 98 -3.86 16.14 -12.05
N ASN A 99 -4.81 15.21 -12.14
CA ASN A 99 -5.89 15.27 -13.12
C ASN A 99 -7.15 14.59 -12.55
N TRP A 100 -7.93 15.37 -11.78
CA TRP A 100 -9.16 14.89 -11.18
C TRP A 100 -10.21 14.50 -12.21
N GLU A 101 -10.34 15.24 -13.31
CA GLU A 101 -11.34 14.95 -14.34
C GLU A 101 -11.14 13.56 -14.94
N LEU A 102 -9.94 13.28 -15.46
CA LEU A 102 -9.60 11.96 -16.00
C LEU A 102 -9.73 10.85 -14.95
N THR A 103 -9.30 11.13 -13.71
CA THR A 103 -9.45 10.17 -12.60
C THR A 103 -10.92 9.79 -12.39
N LEU A 104 -11.81 10.77 -12.37
CA LEU A 104 -13.24 10.55 -12.14
C LEU A 104 -13.93 9.91 -13.35
N GLU A 105 -13.51 10.20 -14.58
CA GLU A 105 -13.99 9.52 -15.79
C GLU A 105 -13.67 8.02 -15.76
N VAL A 106 -12.44 7.66 -15.38
CA VAL A 106 -12.04 6.24 -15.25
C VAL A 106 -12.79 5.57 -14.10
N CYS A 107 -12.99 6.27 -12.98
CA CYS A 107 -13.84 5.77 -11.89
C CYS A 107 -15.27 5.50 -12.36
N GLU A 108 -15.89 6.45 -13.06
CA GLU A 108 -17.25 6.33 -13.58
C GLU A 108 -17.41 5.14 -14.52
N TRP A 109 -16.45 4.97 -15.44
CA TRP A 109 -16.43 3.88 -16.39
C TRP A 109 -16.34 2.52 -15.69
N LEU A 110 -15.41 2.35 -14.74
CA LEU A 110 -15.11 1.05 -14.16
C LEU A 110 -15.91 0.71 -12.90
N ARG A 111 -16.61 1.67 -12.29
CA ARG A 111 -17.37 1.47 -11.03
C ARG A 111 -18.46 0.41 -11.12
N LYS A 112 -18.98 0.10 -12.32
CA LYS A 112 -19.96 -0.97 -12.52
C LYS A 112 -19.35 -2.38 -12.38
N ILE A 113 -18.02 -2.49 -12.51
CA ILE A 113 -17.30 -3.77 -12.45
C ILE A 113 -16.72 -3.98 -11.05
N LYS A 114 -16.04 -2.96 -10.50
CA LYS A 114 -15.33 -3.01 -9.20
C LYS A 114 -15.37 -1.65 -8.51
N THR A 115 -15.28 -1.62 -7.19
CA THR A 115 -15.24 -0.37 -6.41
C THR A 115 -13.94 0.42 -6.66
N PRO A 116 -14.01 1.71 -7.04
CA PRO A 116 -12.81 2.54 -7.17
C PRO A 116 -12.23 2.90 -5.79
N VAL A 117 -10.91 2.71 -5.62
CA VAL A 117 -10.14 3.18 -4.47
C VAL A 117 -9.10 4.19 -4.93
N ILE A 118 -9.15 5.41 -4.39
CA ILE A 118 -8.24 6.50 -4.73
C ILE A 118 -7.32 6.74 -3.54
N VAL A 119 -6.00 6.71 -3.73
CA VAL A 119 -4.99 7.12 -2.75
C VAL A 119 -4.39 8.44 -3.20
N THR A 120 -4.42 9.47 -2.37
CA THR A 120 -3.94 10.81 -2.75
C THR A 120 -3.41 11.59 -1.54
N LYS A 121 -2.48 12.51 -1.81
CA LYS A 121 -1.99 13.55 -0.89
C LYS A 121 -2.76 14.86 -1.02
N HIS A 122 -3.69 14.95 -1.97
CA HIS A 122 -4.53 16.13 -2.28
C HIS A 122 -3.74 17.38 -2.68
N TRP A 123 -2.60 17.26 -3.38
CA TRP A 123 -1.83 18.44 -3.79
C TRP A 123 -2.67 19.48 -4.55
N ASN A 124 -3.65 19.01 -5.33
CA ASN A 124 -4.71 19.83 -5.87
C ASN A 124 -6.06 19.49 -5.21
N PRO A 125 -6.90 20.50 -4.93
CA PRO A 125 -8.18 20.31 -4.26
C PRO A 125 -9.21 19.62 -5.17
N LEU A 126 -10.10 18.84 -4.56
CA LEU A 126 -11.35 18.41 -5.19
C LEU A 126 -12.34 19.58 -5.23
N SER A 127 -13.03 19.78 -6.33
CA SER A 127 -14.21 20.63 -6.39
C SER A 127 -15.42 19.96 -5.75
N ASP A 128 -16.49 20.71 -5.45
CA ASP A 128 -17.74 20.11 -4.95
C ASP A 128 -18.41 19.22 -6.01
N LEU A 129 -18.27 19.55 -7.30
CA LEU A 129 -18.72 18.70 -8.39
C LEU A 129 -17.97 17.35 -8.41
N HIS A 130 -16.66 17.37 -8.13
CA HIS A 130 -15.89 16.13 -7.99
C HIS A 130 -16.40 15.28 -6.83
N LEU A 131 -16.73 15.89 -5.68
CA LEU A 131 -17.30 15.18 -4.53
C LEU A 131 -18.63 14.52 -4.89
N GLN A 132 -19.53 15.24 -5.56
CA GLN A 132 -20.81 14.68 -6.02
C GLN A 132 -20.64 13.49 -6.95
N ARG A 133 -19.65 13.55 -7.87
CA ARG A 133 -19.29 12.43 -8.76
C ARG A 133 -18.77 11.24 -7.97
N LEU A 134 -17.81 11.43 -7.08
CA LEU A 134 -17.23 10.37 -6.24
C LEU A 134 -18.29 9.67 -5.38
N ALA A 135 -19.23 10.42 -4.81
CA ALA A 135 -20.36 9.87 -4.04
C ALA A 135 -21.23 8.95 -4.91
N ARG A 136 -21.60 9.39 -6.12
CA ARG A 136 -22.37 8.58 -7.08
C ARG A 136 -21.67 7.29 -7.50
N TYR A 137 -20.34 7.29 -7.55
CA TYR A 137 -19.56 6.11 -7.95
C TYR A 137 -19.36 5.11 -6.80
N GLY A 138 -19.72 5.47 -5.56
CA GLY A 138 -19.41 4.66 -4.38
C GLY A 138 -17.91 4.50 -4.15
N ALA A 139 -17.11 5.50 -4.55
CA ALA A 139 -15.66 5.45 -4.43
C ALA A 139 -15.19 5.48 -2.97
N VAL A 140 -14.01 4.92 -2.72
CA VAL A 140 -13.30 5.03 -1.45
C VAL A 140 -12.09 5.94 -1.64
N VAL A 141 -11.96 6.98 -0.81
CA VAL A 141 -10.82 7.91 -0.88
C VAL A 141 -9.94 7.77 0.35
N ASN A 142 -8.70 7.36 0.14
CA ASN A 142 -7.64 7.27 1.13
C ASN A 142 -6.82 8.57 1.10
N THR A 143 -7.04 9.45 2.08
CA THR A 143 -6.24 10.65 2.28
C THR A 143 -4.95 10.29 3.00
N SER A 144 -3.81 10.38 2.30
CA SER A 144 -2.49 10.06 2.85
C SER A 144 -1.95 11.22 3.69
N ILE A 145 -1.56 10.97 4.94
CA ILE A 145 -1.07 11.99 5.88
C ILE A 145 0.06 11.41 6.75
N SER A 146 0.95 12.23 7.30
CA SER A 146 1.95 11.80 8.28
C SER A 146 2.21 12.87 9.32
N ALA A 147 2.77 12.47 10.47
CA ALA A 147 3.41 13.42 11.38
C ALA A 147 4.57 14.18 10.71
N LEU A 148 5.21 13.58 9.69
CA LEU A 148 6.29 14.17 8.90
C LEU A 148 5.84 15.26 7.92
N ASP A 149 4.54 15.41 7.66
CA ASP A 149 4.02 16.52 6.88
C ASP A 149 4.27 17.86 7.63
N THR A 150 4.34 18.98 6.92
CA THR A 150 4.33 20.30 7.57
C THR A 150 2.99 20.57 8.27
N LEU A 151 2.93 21.57 9.16
CA LEU A 151 1.67 21.91 9.82
C LEU A 151 0.55 22.32 8.83
N PRO A 152 0.79 23.22 7.84
CA PRO A 152 -0.23 23.58 6.87
C PRO A 152 -0.73 22.37 6.07
N GLU A 153 0.19 21.51 5.65
CA GLU A 153 -0.14 20.27 4.95
C GLU A 153 -1.02 19.32 5.78
N ARG A 154 -0.70 19.12 7.06
CA ARG A 154 -1.52 18.27 7.95
C ARG A 154 -2.92 18.83 8.13
N ILE A 155 -3.04 20.15 8.37
CA ILE A 155 -4.34 20.83 8.50
C ILE A 155 -5.15 20.64 7.22
N TYR A 156 -4.55 20.94 6.08
CA TYR A 156 -5.20 20.83 4.79
C TYR A 156 -5.68 19.40 4.49
N ARG A 157 -4.81 18.39 4.66
CA ARG A 157 -5.14 16.98 4.41
C ARG A 157 -6.23 16.46 5.36
N LEU A 158 -6.17 16.85 6.63
CA LEU A 158 -7.21 16.49 7.60
C LEU A 158 -8.56 17.14 7.25
N ASN A 159 -8.54 18.38 6.75
CA ASN A 159 -9.75 19.05 6.28
C ASN A 159 -10.32 18.41 5.02
N GLN A 160 -9.49 17.98 4.05
CA GLN A 160 -9.96 17.22 2.89
C GLN A 160 -10.59 15.89 3.31
N PHE A 161 -9.95 15.13 4.20
CA PHE A 161 -10.53 13.91 4.78
C PHE A 161 -11.93 14.16 5.39
N LYS A 162 -12.05 15.18 6.24
CA LYS A 162 -13.33 15.54 6.87
C LYS A 162 -14.38 15.99 5.84
N ARG A 163 -13.98 16.80 4.84
CA ARG A 163 -14.86 17.30 3.78
C ARG A 163 -15.41 16.16 2.91
N ILE A 164 -14.56 15.21 2.52
CA ILE A 164 -14.97 14.03 1.74
C ILE A 164 -15.93 13.17 2.56
N LYS A 165 -15.66 12.96 3.86
CA LYS A 165 -16.58 12.26 4.76
C LYS A 165 -17.93 12.96 4.89
N LYS A 166 -17.95 14.30 5.01
CA LYS A 166 -19.18 15.11 5.07
C LYS A 166 -20.01 15.01 3.77
N ALA A 167 -19.37 14.75 2.64
CA ALA A 167 -20.04 14.50 1.35
C ALA A 167 -20.57 13.06 1.20
N ASN A 168 -20.65 12.28 2.29
CA ASN A 168 -21.12 10.89 2.32
C ASN A 168 -20.31 9.94 1.42
N ILE A 169 -19.02 10.24 1.22
CA ILE A 169 -18.07 9.37 0.52
C ILE A 169 -17.30 8.58 1.58
N LYS A 170 -17.02 7.29 1.32
CA LYS A 170 -16.13 6.50 2.18
C LYS A 170 -14.73 7.12 2.18
N SER A 171 -14.42 7.90 3.22
CA SER A 171 -13.12 8.55 3.39
C SER A 171 -12.31 7.82 4.45
N VAL A 172 -11.05 7.53 4.16
CA VAL A 172 -10.12 6.83 5.07
C VAL A 172 -8.88 7.68 5.25
N LEU A 173 -8.48 7.91 6.51
CA LEU A 173 -7.22 8.58 6.79
C LEU A 173 -6.09 7.54 6.78
N ARG A 174 -5.30 7.51 5.71
CA ARG A 174 -4.14 6.62 5.58
C ARG A 174 -2.94 7.32 6.21
N VAL A 175 -2.61 6.93 7.44
CA VAL A 175 -1.51 7.54 8.19
C VAL A 175 -0.21 6.81 7.86
N VAL A 176 0.73 7.50 7.21
CA VAL A 176 2.10 7.02 7.06
C VAL A 176 2.80 7.18 8.41
N SER A 177 2.88 6.09 9.16
CA SER A 177 3.34 6.07 10.54
C SER A 177 4.80 5.67 10.66
N ALA A 178 5.46 6.08 11.75
CA ALA A 178 6.78 5.64 12.12
C ALA A 178 6.85 5.41 13.64
N LYS A 179 7.73 4.52 14.07
CA LYS A 179 8.16 4.40 15.47
C LYS A 179 9.19 5.49 15.73
N PHE A 180 8.80 6.55 16.42
CA PHE A 180 9.72 7.63 16.76
C PHE A 180 10.54 7.28 18.01
N GLY A 181 11.78 7.77 18.07
CA GLY A 181 12.65 7.61 19.23
C GLY A 181 12.40 8.65 20.33
N GLN A 182 13.32 8.69 21.30
CA GLN A 182 13.21 9.54 22.50
C GLN A 182 13.87 10.92 22.35
N THR A 183 14.36 11.27 21.15
CA THR A 183 14.84 12.62 20.89
C THR A 183 13.71 13.64 21.01
N SER A 184 14.03 14.91 21.25
CA SER A 184 13.02 15.98 21.32
C SER A 184 12.17 16.09 20.05
N TRP A 185 12.80 15.87 18.88
CA TRP A 185 12.12 15.84 17.60
C TRP A 185 11.22 14.59 17.46
N GLY A 186 11.73 13.41 17.81
CA GLY A 186 10.99 12.15 17.80
C GLY A 186 9.75 12.18 18.68
N GLN A 187 9.88 12.62 19.93
CA GLN A 187 8.78 12.76 20.88
C GLN A 187 7.70 13.74 20.37
N ARG A 188 8.12 14.88 19.81
CA ARG A 188 7.19 15.85 19.20
C ARG A 188 6.40 15.21 18.05
N LEU A 189 7.06 14.48 17.16
CA LEU A 189 6.38 13.82 16.04
C LEU A 189 5.49 12.65 16.50
N SER A 190 5.89 11.91 17.53
CA SER A 190 5.05 10.88 18.15
C SER A 190 3.72 11.47 18.64
N SER A 191 3.77 12.59 19.38
CA SER A 191 2.56 13.29 19.84
C SER A 191 1.65 13.75 18.69
N ILE A 192 2.22 14.16 17.56
CA ILE A 192 1.45 14.53 16.37
C ILE A 192 0.82 13.28 15.75
N GLN A 193 1.59 12.19 15.58
CA GLN A 193 1.11 10.93 15.03
C GLN A 193 -0.04 10.35 15.86
N ASP A 194 0.06 10.37 17.19
CA ASP A 194 -0.98 9.87 18.09
C ASP A 194 -2.30 10.62 17.89
N ARG A 195 -2.24 11.94 17.66
CA ARG A 195 -3.42 12.75 17.31
C ARG A 195 -4.01 12.37 15.96
N LEU A 196 -3.17 12.08 14.96
CA LEU A 196 -3.64 11.63 13.64
C LEU A 196 -4.32 10.25 13.73
N LEU A 197 -3.76 9.33 14.51
CA LEU A 197 -4.27 7.96 14.67
C LEU A 197 -5.57 7.86 15.49
N LYS A 198 -6.03 8.95 16.13
CA LYS A 198 -7.34 9.04 16.80
C LYS A 198 -8.51 9.31 15.84
N ASN A 199 -8.25 9.58 14.56
CA ASN A 199 -9.32 9.77 13.58
C ASN A 199 -9.93 8.43 13.17
N GLU A 200 -11.13 8.47 12.58
CA GLU A 200 -11.78 7.26 12.07
C GLU A 200 -12.57 7.51 10.77
N PRO A 201 -12.51 6.58 9.79
CA PRO A 201 -11.69 5.36 9.80
C PRO A 201 -10.22 5.65 9.41
N ILE A 202 -9.30 4.82 9.90
CA ILE A 202 -7.86 4.93 9.64
C ILE A 202 -7.28 3.66 8.99
N ILE A 203 -6.19 3.84 8.26
CA ILE A 203 -5.26 2.77 7.90
C ILE A 203 -3.88 3.20 8.41
N ASP A 204 -3.31 2.38 9.30
CA ASP A 204 -1.92 2.50 9.72
C ASP A 204 -1.01 1.94 8.63
N ASN A 205 -0.22 2.80 8.00
CA ASN A 205 0.64 2.45 6.87
C ASN A 205 2.11 2.72 7.24
N PRO A 206 2.82 1.72 7.79
CA PRO A 206 4.20 1.88 8.25
C PRO A 206 5.14 2.48 7.19
N LEU A 207 5.97 3.43 7.63
CA LEU A 207 6.96 4.12 6.81
C LEU A 207 8.05 3.15 6.39
N ARG A 208 8.40 3.22 5.11
CA ARG A 208 9.56 2.51 4.53
C ARG A 208 10.74 3.46 4.53
N ILE A 209 11.72 3.18 5.36
CA ILE A 209 12.87 4.04 5.60
C ILE A 209 14.09 3.14 5.79
N ALA A 210 15.20 3.44 5.11
CA ALA A 210 16.41 2.62 5.19
C ALA A 210 17.16 2.89 6.51
N ALA A 211 17.91 1.89 7.00
CA ALA A 211 18.77 2.05 8.16
C ALA A 211 19.79 3.21 8.04
N SER A 212 20.22 3.51 6.81
CA SER A 212 21.17 4.60 6.50
C SER A 212 20.51 5.98 6.33
N ASP A 213 19.21 6.13 6.63
CA ASP A 213 18.60 7.45 6.64
C ASP A 213 19.07 8.22 7.88
N LYS A 214 19.44 9.49 7.73
CA LYS A 214 19.96 10.31 8.83
C LYS A 214 19.04 10.37 10.04
N ARG A 215 17.72 10.26 9.84
CA ARG A 215 16.72 10.23 10.93
C ARG A 215 16.73 8.90 11.69
N VAL A 216 17.20 7.83 11.06
CA VAL A 216 17.41 6.55 11.73
C VAL A 216 18.74 6.58 12.47
N GLU A 217 19.81 7.06 11.83
CA GLU A 217 21.14 7.20 12.42
C GLU A 217 21.13 8.11 13.67
N SER A 218 20.34 9.19 13.66
CA SER A 218 20.17 10.09 14.81
C SER A 218 19.29 9.52 15.94
N GLY A 219 18.64 8.39 15.72
CA GLY A 219 17.66 7.83 16.67
C GLY A 219 16.32 8.54 16.69
N ASP A 220 16.05 9.47 15.77
CA ASP A 220 14.76 10.15 15.64
C ASP A 220 13.63 9.20 15.22
N ILE A 221 13.94 8.26 14.33
CA ILE A 221 13.06 7.20 13.83
C ILE A 221 13.71 5.85 14.08
N LEU A 222 13.00 4.97 14.76
CA LEU A 222 13.41 3.60 15.01
C LEU A 222 12.90 2.68 13.90
N ILE A 223 13.69 1.69 13.54
CA ILE A 223 13.32 0.65 12.57
C ILE A 223 13.30 -0.71 13.23
N GLU A 224 12.49 -1.62 12.67
CA GLU A 224 12.54 -3.04 12.99
C GLU A 224 12.91 -3.79 11.73
N ASN A 225 13.93 -4.65 11.80
CA ASN A 225 14.26 -5.51 10.67
C ASN A 225 13.22 -6.64 10.59
N ARG A 226 12.17 -6.43 9.79
CA ARG A 226 11.16 -7.44 9.51
C ARG A 226 11.32 -7.93 8.08
N LYS A 227 11.71 -9.21 7.92
CA LYS A 227 11.58 -9.90 6.63
C LYS A 227 10.09 -10.06 6.32
N ILE A 228 9.57 -9.25 5.40
CA ILE A 228 8.16 -9.35 4.98
C ILE A 228 8.14 -9.86 3.55
N LYS A 229 7.44 -10.99 3.34
CA LYS A 229 7.35 -11.64 2.03
C LYS A 229 6.80 -10.66 0.98
N GLY A 230 7.56 -10.43 -0.09
CA GLY A 230 7.22 -9.48 -1.17
C GLY A 230 7.57 -8.01 -0.88
N LEU A 231 8.31 -7.73 0.19
CA LEU A 231 8.79 -6.41 0.56
C LEU A 231 10.26 -6.48 1.00
N ASP A 232 11.16 -6.05 0.14
CA ASP A 232 12.56 -5.81 0.51
C ASP A 232 12.68 -4.42 1.15
N GLY A 233 13.28 -4.36 2.34
CA GLY A 233 13.72 -3.13 3.00
C GLY A 233 13.24 -2.95 4.43
N ASP A 234 13.93 -2.06 5.14
CA ASP A 234 13.64 -1.68 6.53
C ASP A 234 12.30 -0.93 6.63
N ILE A 235 11.56 -1.22 7.70
CA ILE A 235 10.25 -0.62 7.98
C ILE A 235 10.24 -0.09 9.41
N SER A 236 9.68 1.10 9.59
CA SER A 236 9.41 1.68 10.90
C SER A 236 7.98 1.36 11.33
N VAL A 237 7.83 0.43 12.28
CA VAL A 237 6.53 -0.08 12.72
C VAL A 237 6.13 0.59 14.03
N ALA A 238 5.23 1.57 13.96
CA ALA A 238 4.73 2.27 15.16
C ALA A 238 3.91 1.35 16.08
N LYS A 239 3.08 0.48 15.50
CA LYS A 239 2.25 -0.49 16.21
C LYS A 239 2.51 -1.90 15.68
N HIS A 240 2.81 -2.84 16.57
CA HIS A 240 3.17 -4.21 16.21
C HIS A 240 2.11 -4.95 15.36
N ASN A 241 0.84 -4.54 15.48
CA ASN A 241 -0.30 -5.11 14.79
C ASN A 241 -0.65 -4.42 13.45
N ALA A 242 0.15 -3.43 13.01
CA ALA A 242 0.01 -2.80 11.71
C ALA A 242 0.22 -3.83 10.60
N TYR A 243 -0.67 -3.83 9.61
CA TYR A 243 -0.62 -4.79 8.52
C TYR A 243 0.44 -4.42 7.49
N VAL A 244 1.39 -5.32 7.26
CA VAL A 244 2.52 -5.12 6.33
C VAL A 244 2.53 -6.10 5.15
N GLY A 245 1.57 -7.02 5.08
CA GLY A 245 1.52 -8.07 4.05
C GLY A 245 0.94 -7.65 2.70
N PRO A 246 0.67 -8.64 1.82
CA PRO A 246 0.03 -8.43 0.52
C PRO A 246 -1.36 -7.80 0.62
N CYS A 247 -1.74 -6.97 -0.36
CA CYS A 247 -3.02 -6.25 -0.29
C CYS A 247 -4.22 -7.14 -0.63
N ASN A 248 -4.06 -8.19 -1.42
CA ASN A 248 -5.15 -9.11 -1.78
C ASN A 248 -5.75 -9.82 -0.54
N ILE A 249 -4.95 -10.07 0.49
CA ILE A 249 -5.40 -10.66 1.78
C ILE A 249 -5.48 -9.64 2.92
N CYS A 250 -5.26 -8.35 2.64
CA CYS A 250 -5.29 -7.30 3.66
C CYS A 250 -6.69 -7.17 4.27
N PRO A 251 -6.87 -7.22 5.59
CA PRO A 251 -8.19 -7.13 6.21
C PRO A 251 -8.91 -5.81 5.91
N ASP A 252 -8.15 -4.72 5.72
CA ASP A 252 -8.73 -3.40 5.48
C ASP A 252 -9.27 -3.24 4.05
N GLN A 253 -8.77 -4.03 3.08
CA GLN A 253 -9.12 -3.92 1.65
C GLN A 253 -9.18 -2.45 1.16
N CYS A 254 -8.25 -1.62 1.63
CA CYS A 254 -8.20 -0.16 1.40
C CYS A 254 -9.47 0.63 1.77
N GLY A 255 -10.29 0.11 2.68
CA GLY A 255 -11.53 0.73 3.16
C GLY A 255 -12.79 0.33 2.39
N VAL A 256 -12.70 -0.63 1.45
CA VAL A 256 -13.85 -1.09 0.67
C VAL A 256 -14.79 -1.93 1.53
N ASP A 257 -14.22 -2.94 2.21
CA ASP A 257 -14.94 -3.83 3.12
C ASP A 257 -14.40 -3.67 4.54
N PHE A 258 -14.98 -2.74 5.29
CA PHE A 258 -14.64 -2.47 6.70
C PHE A 258 -15.21 -3.52 7.67
N LYS A 259 -15.36 -4.78 7.25
CA LYS A 259 -15.80 -5.87 8.14
C LYS A 259 -14.82 -6.18 9.29
N LYS A 260 -13.61 -5.59 9.31
CA LYS A 260 -12.54 -5.91 10.26
C LYS A 260 -11.68 -4.70 10.67
N ILE A 261 -12.27 -3.55 11.02
CA ILE A 261 -11.47 -2.48 11.65
C ILE A 261 -11.04 -2.94 13.04
N ARG A 262 -9.72 -3.02 13.24
CA ARG A 262 -9.08 -3.06 14.56
C ARG A 262 -9.17 -1.66 15.18
N ILE A 263 -10.13 -1.44 16.08
CA ILE A 263 -10.09 -0.30 17.00
C ILE A 263 -9.12 -0.69 18.11
N GLY A 264 -8.01 0.03 18.27
CA GLY A 264 -7.03 -0.23 19.35
C GLY A 264 -6.36 -1.62 19.35
N GLY A 265 -6.52 -2.43 18.30
CA GLY A 265 -6.00 -3.80 18.25
C GLY A 265 -7.00 -4.92 18.59
N TYR A 266 -8.28 -4.60 18.79
CA TYR A 266 -9.31 -5.60 19.12
C TYR A 266 -10.17 -5.99 17.90
N LYS A 267 -10.54 -7.28 17.83
CA LYS A 267 -11.54 -7.80 16.88
C LYS A 267 -12.93 -7.52 17.44
N MET A 268 -13.78 -6.82 16.68
CA MET A 268 -15.21 -6.79 16.97
C MET A 268 -15.88 -8.00 16.30
N ALA A 269 -16.40 -8.93 17.10
CA ALA A 269 -17.30 -9.97 16.61
C ALA A 269 -18.74 -9.44 16.68
N LYS A 270 -19.49 -9.59 15.58
CA LYS A 270 -20.91 -9.25 15.55
C LYS A 270 -21.68 -10.40 16.23
N LYS A 271 -22.08 -10.23 17.49
CA LYS A 271 -23.18 -11.01 18.09
C LYS A 271 -24.20 -10.06 18.71
N VAL A 272 -25.42 -10.56 18.69
CA VAL A 272 -26.71 -9.91 18.95
C VAL A 272 -26.78 -9.33 20.36
N GLN A 273 -27.34 -8.11 20.44
CA GLN A 273 -27.97 -7.40 21.56
C GLN A 273 -27.42 -7.61 23.00
N THR A 274 -27.12 -6.46 23.64
CA THR A 274 -26.81 -6.23 25.05
C THR A 274 -25.43 -6.73 25.53
N ASP A 275 -24.68 -5.79 26.10
CA ASP A 275 -23.35 -5.90 26.73
C ASP A 275 -22.12 -6.03 25.82
N ILE A 276 -21.47 -4.88 25.66
CA ILE A 276 -20.13 -4.73 25.06
C ILE A 276 -19.12 -5.22 26.09
N SER A 277 -18.56 -6.41 25.86
CA SER A 277 -17.44 -6.94 26.63
C SER A 277 -16.19 -7.07 25.73
N PRO A 278 -14.97 -6.82 26.26
CA PRO A 278 -13.74 -7.11 25.54
C PRO A 278 -13.71 -8.59 25.17
N GLY A 279 -13.70 -8.89 23.86
CA GLY A 279 -13.53 -10.26 23.42
C GLY A 279 -12.16 -10.78 23.86
N GLU A 280 -12.16 -11.80 24.71
CA GLU A 280 -10.95 -12.48 25.16
C GLU A 280 -10.10 -12.87 23.95
N TYR A 281 -8.82 -12.51 24.01
CA TYR A 281 -7.82 -13.05 23.11
C TYR A 281 -7.72 -14.55 23.38
N GLY A 282 -8.33 -15.35 22.51
CA GLY A 282 -7.97 -16.74 22.30
C GLY A 282 -6.60 -16.84 21.64
N TYR A 283 -5.57 -16.39 22.35
CA TYR A 283 -4.22 -16.91 22.24
C TYR A 283 -3.87 -17.36 23.65
N LYS A 284 -4.04 -18.67 23.92
CA LYS A 284 -3.24 -19.30 24.95
C LYS A 284 -1.80 -18.84 24.68
N ALA A 285 -1.15 -18.26 25.67
CA ALA A 285 0.28 -18.06 25.63
C ALA A 285 0.90 -19.44 25.37
N ALA A 286 1.24 -19.71 24.11
CA ALA A 286 2.11 -20.81 23.80
C ALA A 286 3.41 -20.44 24.50
N HIS A 287 3.75 -21.22 25.53
CA HIS A 287 5.09 -21.17 26.09
C HIS A 287 6.06 -21.28 24.92
N GLN A 288 7.14 -20.51 24.97
CA GLN A 288 8.19 -20.41 23.95
C GLN A 288 8.88 -21.75 23.61
N ILE A 289 8.45 -22.85 24.25
CA ILE A 289 8.88 -24.23 24.04
C ILE A 289 7.93 -25.02 23.11
N ASP A 290 6.67 -24.59 22.92
CA ASP A 290 5.67 -25.32 22.12
C ASP A 290 5.53 -24.81 20.66
N MET A 291 6.43 -23.94 20.20
CA MET A 291 6.41 -23.41 18.82
C MET A 291 7.23 -24.21 17.80
N PHE A 292 7.84 -25.34 18.20
CA PHE A 292 8.57 -26.23 17.31
C PHE A 292 8.41 -27.69 17.71
N THR A 293 7.32 -28.33 17.27
CA THR A 293 7.26 -29.80 17.16
C THR A 293 6.69 -30.23 15.80
N ASP A 294 7.05 -29.50 14.74
CA ASP A 294 7.39 -30.19 13.50
C ASP A 294 8.90 -30.19 13.45
N THR A 295 9.52 -31.22 14.03
CA THR A 295 10.92 -31.53 13.79
C THR A 295 11.07 -31.82 12.30
N ILE A 296 11.47 -30.80 11.53
CA ILE A 296 11.94 -30.99 10.17
C ILE A 296 13.33 -31.61 10.30
N GLU A 297 13.40 -32.93 10.19
CA GLU A 297 14.66 -33.64 10.04
C GLU A 297 15.11 -33.54 8.59
N PHE A 298 16.29 -32.98 8.38
CA PHE A 298 16.95 -32.97 7.09
C PHE A 298 17.70 -34.29 6.93
N GLU A 299 17.13 -35.20 6.15
CA GLU A 299 17.83 -36.43 5.76
C GLU A 299 18.78 -36.12 4.61
N TYR A 300 20.09 -36.23 4.86
CA TYR A 300 21.09 -36.13 3.81
C TYR A 300 21.20 -37.46 3.08
N VAL A 301 20.73 -37.51 1.84
CA VAL A 301 20.90 -38.66 0.95
C VAL A 301 22.08 -38.43 0.00
N LYS A 302 22.95 -39.44 -0.13
CA LYS A 302 24.15 -39.37 -0.99
C LYS A 302 23.79 -39.30 -2.49
N SER A 303 22.61 -39.79 -2.85
CA SER A 303 22.02 -39.75 -4.19
C SER A 303 20.50 -39.64 -4.04
N VAL A 304 19.85 -38.92 -4.96
CA VAL A 304 18.38 -38.87 -5.05
C VAL A 304 17.84 -40.17 -5.64
N ILE A 305 18.56 -40.79 -6.58
CA ILE A 305 18.17 -42.06 -7.20
C ILE A 305 18.52 -43.20 -6.24
N GLY A 306 17.53 -44.03 -5.92
CA GLY A 306 17.60 -45.11 -4.93
C GLY A 306 17.27 -44.67 -3.49
N SER A 307 16.84 -43.43 -3.29
CA SER A 307 16.51 -42.87 -1.96
C SER A 307 15.06 -43.10 -1.53
N GLY A 308 14.17 -43.50 -2.45
CA GLY A 308 12.74 -43.56 -2.21
C GLY A 308 12.02 -42.20 -2.30
N TYR A 309 12.76 -41.12 -2.54
CA TYR A 309 12.23 -39.76 -2.69
C TYR A 309 12.24 -39.25 -4.14
N GLU A 310 12.51 -40.12 -5.12
CA GLU A 310 12.73 -39.77 -6.52
C GLU A 310 11.54 -39.02 -7.12
N GLU A 311 10.32 -39.52 -6.91
CA GLU A 311 9.11 -38.91 -7.45
C GLU A 311 8.82 -37.56 -6.81
N ALA A 312 9.01 -37.44 -5.50
CA ALA A 312 8.77 -36.19 -4.77
C ALA A 312 9.76 -35.10 -5.21
N VAL A 313 11.05 -35.45 -5.35
CA VAL A 313 12.08 -34.53 -5.82
C VAL A 313 11.87 -34.18 -7.30
N ALA A 314 11.50 -35.14 -8.14
CA ALA A 314 11.21 -34.89 -9.55
C ALA A 314 10.02 -33.94 -9.73
N LYS A 315 8.95 -34.13 -8.97
CA LYS A 315 7.78 -33.24 -8.98
C LYS A 315 8.17 -31.82 -8.61
N LEU A 316 8.92 -31.64 -7.51
CA LEU A 316 9.41 -30.32 -7.08
C LEU A 316 10.33 -29.68 -8.13
N ALA A 317 11.20 -30.46 -8.76
CA ALA A 317 12.10 -29.96 -9.81
C ALA A 317 11.37 -29.48 -11.07
N ILE A 318 10.24 -30.10 -11.41
CA ILE A 318 9.35 -29.67 -12.50
C ILE A 318 8.59 -28.40 -12.09
N GLU A 319 7.98 -28.38 -10.90
CA GLU A 319 7.22 -27.24 -10.37
C GLU A 319 8.08 -25.97 -10.27
N ASP A 320 9.31 -26.11 -9.77
CA ASP A 320 10.28 -25.01 -9.61
C ASP A 320 11.05 -24.68 -10.91
N LYS A 321 10.67 -25.35 -11.99
CA LYS A 321 11.24 -25.25 -13.34
C LYS A 321 12.75 -25.46 -13.42
N VAL A 322 13.36 -26.07 -12.41
CA VAL A 322 14.79 -26.43 -12.39
C VAL A 322 15.08 -27.42 -13.50
N ALA A 323 14.22 -28.43 -13.68
CA ALA A 323 14.36 -29.43 -14.73
C ALA A 323 14.41 -28.80 -16.14
N TYR A 324 13.54 -27.81 -16.42
CA TYR A 324 13.53 -27.09 -17.70
C TYR A 324 14.77 -26.22 -17.93
N ARG A 325 15.43 -25.75 -16.85
CA ARG A 325 16.69 -25.00 -16.95
C ARG A 325 17.88 -25.92 -17.21
N ALA A 326 17.87 -27.10 -16.60
CA ALA A 326 18.91 -28.12 -16.81
C ALA A 326 18.87 -28.70 -18.23
N ALA A 327 17.67 -28.96 -18.78
CA ALA A 327 17.50 -29.51 -20.12
C ALA A 327 17.80 -28.54 -21.29
N ARG A 328 18.16 -27.28 -20.99
CA ARG A 328 18.56 -26.27 -21.99
C ARG A 328 20.07 -26.19 -22.22
N LYS A 329 20.84 -27.04 -21.56
CA LYS A 329 22.26 -27.29 -21.80
C LYS A 329 22.41 -28.67 -22.45
#